data_AF-A5ZRH3-F1
#
_entry.id   AF-A5ZRH3-F1
#
_cell.length_a   1.000
_cell.length_b   1.000
_cell.length_c   1.000
_cell.angle_alpha   90.00
_cell.angle_beta   90.00
_cell.angle_gamma   90.00
#
_symmetry.space_group_name_H-M   'P 1'
#
loop_
_entity.id
_entity.type
_entity.pdbx_description
1 polymer ?
#
loop_
_entity_poly.entity_id
_entity_poly.type
_entity_poly.pdbx_seq_one_letter_code
_entity_poly.pdbx_strand_id
1 'polypeptide(L)'
;MLYLVKSFFYFTTLIRYSQELFNWRKKAKTFLHSRIKYFILYIFSIYSNCIYLQEKQNMKKKKNISTHYVAAIIIFICAVVISLGVFLLYVQKSIDTNSQKTMTNNVAKQSNHALSILNIHYGFLNSIADKMGDSSDILSDENMELLVSLAANTDFERTALIEADGTAYYDNGAIKNVSQRKYFLEAMKGQATLSDPLDSSIDQETRVILCDPVCSCTL
;
A
#
# COMPACT_ATOMS: atom_id res chain seq x y z
N MET A 1 -22.99 21.51 9.54
CA MET A 1 -22.67 20.16 9.04
C MET A 1 -21.57 19.48 9.91
N LEU A 2 -21.88 18.69 10.97
CA LEU A 2 -20.93 18.42 12.10
C LEU A 2 -20.03 17.17 11.92
N TYR A 3 -18.70 17.34 11.99
CA TYR A 3 -17.73 16.26 11.64
C TYR A 3 -16.92 15.65 12.78
N LEU A 4 -17.28 14.40 13.13
CA LEU A 4 -16.54 13.46 13.98
C LEU A 4 -15.16 13.05 13.37
N VAL A 5 -14.05 13.21 14.12
CA VAL A 5 -12.65 12.99 13.65
C VAL A 5 -11.81 12.06 14.56
N LYS A 6 -11.27 10.91 14.12
CA LYS A 6 -10.15 10.22 14.86
C LYS A 6 -8.99 9.84 13.95
N SER A 7 -7.79 9.89 14.50
CA SER A 7 -6.54 9.53 13.82
C SER A 7 -6.33 8.01 13.68
N PHE A 8 -5.85 7.56 12.51
CA PHE A 8 -5.49 6.14 12.25
C PHE A 8 -4.07 6.02 11.70
N PHE A 9 -3.13 5.64 12.58
CA PHE A 9 -1.69 5.71 12.32
C PHE A 9 -1.13 4.47 11.60
N TYR A 10 -1.48 4.25 10.31
CA TYR A 10 -0.89 3.14 9.53
C TYR A 10 -0.60 3.41 8.03
N PHE A 11 -1.19 4.44 7.41
CA PHE A 11 -1.26 4.49 5.93
C PHE A 11 0.04 4.93 5.22
N THR A 12 0.79 5.89 5.77
CA THR A 12 2.02 6.42 5.14
C THR A 12 3.13 5.38 5.07
N THR A 13 3.33 4.62 6.15
CA THR A 13 4.29 3.51 6.20
C THR A 13 3.92 2.42 5.21
N LEU A 14 2.63 2.07 5.09
CA LEU A 14 2.15 1.02 4.17
C LEU A 14 2.38 1.41 2.70
N ILE A 15 2.06 2.64 2.32
CA ILE A 15 2.28 3.17 0.96
C ILE A 15 3.78 3.15 0.63
N ARG A 16 4.63 3.65 1.53
CA ARG A 16 6.09 3.66 1.34
C ARG A 16 6.66 2.24 1.19
N TYR A 17 6.21 1.30 2.02
CA TYR A 17 6.60 -0.11 1.92
C TYR A 17 6.17 -0.73 0.57
N SER A 18 4.95 -0.41 0.10
CA SER A 18 4.44 -0.91 -1.19
C SER A 18 5.25 -0.42 -2.39
N GLN A 19 5.71 0.85 -2.38
CA GLN A 19 6.55 1.40 -3.43
C GLN A 19 7.98 0.83 -3.39
N GLU A 20 8.57 0.66 -2.21
CA GLU A 20 9.89 0.01 -2.08
C GLU A 20 9.86 -1.45 -2.55
N LEU A 21 8.82 -2.21 -2.21
CA LEU A 21 8.59 -3.58 -2.71
C LEU A 21 8.45 -3.63 -4.25
N PHE A 22 7.70 -2.70 -4.83
CA PHE A 22 7.53 -2.63 -6.29
C PHE A 22 8.85 -2.31 -7.02
N ASN A 23 9.65 -1.39 -6.48
CA ASN A 23 10.99 -1.09 -6.99
C ASN A 23 11.97 -2.26 -6.80
N TRP A 24 11.87 -3.00 -5.69
CA TRP A 24 12.68 -4.20 -5.43
C TRP A 24 12.49 -5.25 -6.54
N ARG A 25 11.26 -5.43 -7.03
CA ARG A 25 10.96 -6.36 -8.13
C ARG A 25 11.68 -5.99 -9.43
N LYS A 26 11.69 -4.70 -9.80
CA LYS A 26 12.50 -4.21 -10.96
C LYS A 26 13.99 -4.44 -10.71
N LYS A 27 14.49 -4.03 -9.54
CA LYS A 27 15.91 -4.08 -9.16
C LYS A 27 16.45 -5.52 -9.13
N ALA A 28 15.69 -6.47 -8.58
CA ALA A 28 16.03 -7.89 -8.57
C ALA A 28 16.06 -8.48 -9.98
N LYS A 29 15.11 -8.13 -10.85
CA LYS A 29 15.04 -8.64 -12.23
C LYS A 29 16.25 -8.19 -13.07
N THR A 30 16.65 -6.92 -12.96
CA THR A 30 17.88 -6.42 -13.61
C THR A 30 19.16 -7.01 -13.01
N PHE A 31 19.23 -7.15 -11.69
CA PHE A 31 20.40 -7.73 -11.00
C PHE A 31 20.62 -9.20 -11.39
N LEU A 32 19.55 -9.98 -11.44
CA LEU A 32 19.58 -11.41 -11.77
C LEU A 32 19.90 -11.64 -13.25
N HIS A 33 19.29 -10.86 -14.16
CA HIS A 33 19.60 -10.93 -15.60
C HIS A 33 21.07 -10.57 -15.89
N SER A 34 21.61 -9.56 -15.22
CA SER A 34 23.02 -9.17 -15.31
C SER A 34 23.94 -10.31 -14.84
N ARG A 35 23.70 -10.84 -13.63
CA ARG A 35 24.52 -11.93 -13.04
C ARG A 35 24.47 -13.22 -13.88
N ILE A 36 23.30 -13.60 -14.41
CA ILE A 36 23.17 -14.77 -15.31
C ILE A 36 23.96 -14.56 -16.60
N LYS A 37 23.94 -13.36 -17.20
CA LYS A 37 24.71 -13.05 -18.41
C LYS A 37 26.22 -13.19 -18.18
N TYR A 38 26.74 -12.68 -17.06
CA TYR A 38 28.15 -12.88 -16.69
C TYR A 38 28.48 -14.36 -16.42
N PHE A 39 27.58 -15.12 -15.80
CA PHE A 39 27.79 -16.55 -15.52
C PHE A 39 27.85 -17.38 -16.80
N ILE A 40 27.00 -17.08 -17.81
CA ILE A 40 27.04 -17.72 -19.13
C ILE A 40 28.34 -17.40 -19.86
N LEU A 41 28.77 -16.13 -19.87
CA LEU A 41 30.05 -15.73 -20.47
C LEU A 41 31.26 -16.39 -19.77
N TYR A 42 31.20 -16.55 -18.45
CA TYR A 42 32.23 -17.23 -17.67
C TYR A 42 32.30 -18.73 -17.98
N ILE A 43 31.15 -19.41 -18.10
CA ILE A 43 31.09 -20.82 -18.52
C ILE A 43 31.64 -20.97 -19.96
N PHE A 44 31.28 -20.08 -20.88
CA PHE A 44 31.82 -20.09 -22.25
C PHE A 44 33.35 -19.91 -22.25
N SER A 45 33.85 -18.96 -21.45
CA SER A 45 35.29 -18.73 -21.27
C SER A 45 36.01 -19.98 -20.72
N ILE A 46 35.47 -20.62 -19.68
CA ILE A 46 36.01 -21.89 -19.15
C ILE A 46 35.98 -22.99 -20.22
N TYR A 47 34.89 -23.13 -20.98
CA TYR A 47 34.76 -24.15 -22.01
C TYR A 47 35.80 -23.98 -23.13
N SER A 48 35.98 -22.75 -23.63
CA SER A 48 37.06 -22.43 -24.59
C SER A 48 38.45 -22.68 -24.02
N ASN A 49 38.70 -22.36 -22.74
CA ASN A 49 39.98 -22.61 -22.10
C ASN A 49 40.25 -24.12 -21.90
N CYS A 50 39.22 -24.90 -21.56
CA CYS A 50 39.30 -26.36 -21.49
C CYS A 50 39.62 -26.98 -22.85
N ILE A 51 38.99 -26.52 -23.94
CA ILE A 51 39.31 -26.98 -25.31
C ILE A 51 40.74 -26.60 -25.69
N TYR A 52 41.16 -25.36 -25.46
CA TYR A 52 42.53 -24.91 -25.73
C TYR A 52 43.59 -25.71 -24.95
N LEU A 53 43.32 -26.01 -23.67
CA LEU A 53 44.18 -26.85 -22.85
C LEU A 53 44.19 -28.32 -23.32
N GLN A 54 43.06 -28.86 -23.77
CA GLN A 54 42.96 -30.20 -24.37
C GLN A 54 43.88 -30.31 -25.61
N GLU A 55 43.79 -29.34 -26.51
CA GLU A 55 44.57 -29.29 -27.75
C GLU A 55 46.08 -29.13 -27.46
N LYS A 56 46.43 -28.29 -26.48
CA LYS A 56 47.81 -28.10 -26.01
C LYS A 56 48.40 -29.33 -25.27
N GLN A 57 47.57 -30.16 -24.64
CA GLN A 57 47.99 -31.43 -24.04
C GLN A 57 48.17 -32.54 -25.09
N ASN A 58 47.29 -32.60 -26.10
CA ASN A 58 47.42 -33.53 -27.23
C ASN A 58 48.75 -33.36 -27.99
N MET A 59 49.21 -32.11 -28.15
CA MET A 59 50.51 -31.80 -28.76
C MET A 59 51.74 -32.24 -27.93
N LYS A 60 51.57 -32.75 -26.69
CA LYS A 60 52.69 -33.04 -25.77
C LYS A 60 52.75 -34.45 -25.17
N LYS A 61 51.76 -35.34 -25.35
CA LYS A 61 51.76 -36.65 -24.65
C LYS A 61 51.29 -37.85 -25.48
N LYS A 62 52.23 -38.73 -25.82
CA LYS A 62 51.98 -40.13 -26.17
C LYS A 62 51.82 -40.99 -24.90
N LYS A 63 50.63 -40.99 -24.25
CA LYS A 63 50.14 -42.10 -23.40
C LYS A 63 48.71 -41.90 -22.88
N ASN A 64 47.83 -42.83 -23.28
CA ASN A 64 46.79 -43.51 -22.49
C ASN A 64 46.20 -42.77 -21.28
N ILE A 65 45.51 -41.65 -21.49
CA ILE A 65 44.44 -41.21 -20.60
C ILE A 65 43.13 -41.51 -21.34
N SER A 66 42.24 -42.29 -20.73
CA SER A 66 40.98 -42.68 -21.37
C SER A 66 40.13 -41.45 -21.67
N THR A 67 39.93 -41.17 -22.97
CA THR A 67 39.13 -40.05 -23.47
C THR A 67 37.71 -40.03 -22.90
N HIS A 68 37.18 -41.21 -22.55
CA HIS A 68 35.90 -41.38 -21.87
C HIS A 68 35.84 -40.69 -20.49
N TYR A 69 36.95 -40.59 -19.74
CA TYR A 69 36.96 -39.96 -18.42
C TYR A 69 36.80 -38.43 -18.51
N VAL A 70 37.45 -37.79 -19.48
CA VAL A 70 37.29 -36.36 -19.73
C VAL A 70 35.88 -36.04 -20.23
N ALA A 71 35.33 -36.89 -21.12
CA ALA A 71 33.94 -36.76 -21.57
C ALA A 71 32.93 -36.86 -20.41
N ALA A 72 33.13 -37.81 -19.48
CA ALA A 72 32.26 -37.98 -18.31
C ALA A 72 32.24 -36.73 -17.39
N ILE A 73 33.40 -36.10 -17.16
CA ILE A 73 33.49 -34.87 -16.35
C ILE A 73 32.73 -33.72 -17.01
N ILE A 74 32.85 -33.56 -18.33
CA ILE A 74 32.14 -32.50 -19.08
C ILE A 74 30.62 -32.70 -18.97
N ILE A 75 30.14 -33.94 -19.17
CA ILE A 75 28.71 -34.29 -19.05
C ILE A 75 28.19 -34.00 -17.63
N PHE A 76 28.97 -34.33 -16.60
CA PHE A 76 28.60 -34.05 -15.21
C PHE A 76 28.46 -32.54 -14.93
N ILE A 77 29.42 -31.72 -15.39
CA ILE A 77 29.37 -30.26 -15.24
C ILE A 77 28.15 -29.68 -15.96
N CYS A 78 27.84 -30.14 -17.18
CA CYS A 78 26.64 -29.72 -17.91
C CYS A 78 25.34 -30.06 -17.13
N ALA A 79 25.24 -31.26 -16.54
CA ALA A 79 24.08 -31.66 -15.76
C ALA A 79 23.88 -30.79 -14.50
N VAL A 80 24.95 -30.41 -13.81
CA VAL A 80 24.91 -29.49 -12.65
C VAL A 80 24.45 -28.09 -13.06
N VAL A 81 24.94 -27.55 -14.19
CA VAL A 81 24.52 -26.23 -14.69
C VAL A 81 23.04 -26.22 -15.10
N ILE A 82 22.56 -27.26 -15.78
CA ILE A 82 21.16 -27.37 -16.22
C ILE A 82 20.23 -27.48 -15.01
N SER A 83 20.53 -28.36 -14.06
CA SER A 83 19.71 -28.55 -12.85
C SER A 83 19.64 -27.28 -11.99
N LEU A 84 20.75 -26.56 -11.82
CA LEU A 84 20.77 -25.27 -11.12
C LEU A 84 19.95 -24.21 -11.87
N GLY A 85 20.03 -24.17 -13.21
CA GLY A 85 19.21 -23.26 -14.03
C GLY A 85 17.71 -23.52 -13.89
N VAL A 86 17.28 -24.77 -13.96
CA VAL A 86 15.87 -25.18 -13.76
C VAL A 86 15.40 -24.85 -12.35
N PHE A 87 16.22 -25.12 -11.33
CA PHE A 87 15.93 -24.76 -9.94
C PHE A 87 15.71 -23.24 -9.77
N LEU A 88 16.61 -22.42 -10.31
CA LEU A 88 16.49 -20.95 -10.24
C LEU A 88 15.25 -20.41 -10.97
N LEU A 89 14.84 -21.02 -12.08
CA LEU A 89 13.59 -20.67 -12.77
C LEU A 89 12.35 -21.06 -11.94
N TYR A 90 12.37 -22.23 -11.31
CA TYR A 90 11.27 -22.69 -10.45
C TYR A 90 11.12 -21.82 -9.20
N VAL A 91 12.24 -21.47 -8.54
CA VAL A 91 12.28 -20.57 -7.39
C VAL A 91 11.75 -19.18 -7.76
N GLN A 92 12.19 -18.59 -8.88
CA GLN A 92 11.66 -17.30 -9.37
C GLN A 92 10.15 -17.35 -9.57
N LYS A 93 9.64 -18.38 -10.27
CA LYS A 93 8.21 -18.53 -10.54
C LYS A 93 7.40 -18.68 -9.26
N SER A 94 7.90 -19.49 -8.31
CA SER A 94 7.29 -19.68 -6.98
C SER A 94 7.24 -18.38 -6.18
N ILE A 95 8.33 -17.60 -6.15
CA ILE A 95 8.36 -16.27 -5.50
C ILE A 95 7.37 -15.32 -6.17
N ASP A 96 7.41 -15.19 -7.50
CA ASP A 96 6.50 -14.28 -8.23
C ASP A 96 5.02 -14.63 -8.01
N THR A 97 4.62 -15.91 -7.97
CA THR A 97 3.21 -16.28 -7.77
C THR A 97 2.79 -16.28 -6.30
N ASN A 98 3.60 -16.84 -5.40
CA ASN A 98 3.23 -17.01 -4.00
C ASN A 98 3.40 -15.70 -3.21
N SER A 99 4.44 -14.91 -3.47
CA SER A 99 4.57 -13.60 -2.84
C SER A 99 3.49 -12.63 -3.33
N GLN A 100 3.16 -12.59 -4.63
CA GLN A 100 2.05 -11.75 -5.10
C GLN A 100 0.69 -12.22 -4.56
N LYS A 101 0.32 -13.51 -4.66
CA LYS A 101 -0.98 -13.97 -4.15
C LYS A 101 -1.11 -13.74 -2.64
N THR A 102 -0.09 -14.10 -1.86
CA THR A 102 -0.16 -13.96 -0.40
C THR A 102 -0.11 -12.49 0.03
N MET A 103 0.79 -11.68 -0.54
CA MET A 103 0.91 -10.27 -0.16
C MET A 103 -0.30 -9.45 -0.63
N THR A 104 -0.74 -9.62 -1.89
CA THR A 104 -1.92 -8.91 -2.40
C THR A 104 -3.19 -9.37 -1.68
N ASN A 105 -3.39 -10.66 -1.40
CA ASN A 105 -4.58 -11.09 -0.65
C ASN A 105 -4.56 -10.62 0.80
N ASN A 106 -3.39 -10.58 1.47
CA ASN A 106 -3.31 -10.11 2.86
C ASN A 106 -3.49 -8.59 2.95
N VAL A 107 -2.87 -7.81 2.05
CA VAL A 107 -3.08 -6.36 1.96
C VAL A 107 -4.51 -6.02 1.54
N ALA A 108 -5.10 -6.75 0.58
CA ALA A 108 -6.49 -6.55 0.19
C ALA A 108 -7.46 -6.90 1.33
N LYS A 109 -7.22 -7.98 2.10
CA LYS A 109 -8.01 -8.28 3.30
C LYS A 109 -7.89 -7.17 4.35
N GLN A 110 -6.68 -6.69 4.65
CA GLN A 110 -6.48 -5.58 5.58
C GLN A 110 -7.15 -4.28 5.11
N SER A 111 -7.06 -3.97 3.81
CA SER A 111 -7.74 -2.84 3.18
C SER A 111 -9.26 -2.98 3.27
N ASN A 112 -9.81 -4.16 2.99
CA ASN A 112 -11.25 -4.41 3.09
C ASN A 112 -11.75 -4.33 4.53
N HIS A 113 -10.94 -4.75 5.52
CA HIS A 113 -11.27 -4.54 6.94
C HIS A 113 -11.27 -3.04 7.31
N ALA A 114 -10.28 -2.26 6.87
CA ALA A 114 -10.25 -0.81 7.09
C ALA A 114 -11.44 -0.10 6.41
N LEU A 115 -11.76 -0.46 5.17
CA LEU A 115 -12.94 0.04 4.45
C LEU A 115 -14.25 -0.36 5.14
N SER A 116 -14.35 -1.57 5.68
CA SER A 116 -15.53 -2.01 6.44
C SER A 116 -15.71 -1.21 7.73
N ILE A 117 -14.64 -0.87 8.44
CA ILE A 117 -14.69 -0.02 9.64
C ILE A 117 -15.13 1.40 9.25
N LEU A 118 -14.49 2.00 8.23
CA LEU A 118 -14.90 3.30 7.70
C LEU A 118 -16.37 3.32 7.25
N ASN A 119 -16.86 2.27 6.60
CA ASN A 119 -18.25 2.18 6.14
C ASN A 119 -19.26 2.11 7.30
N ILE A 120 -18.88 1.52 8.44
CA ILE A 120 -19.70 1.56 9.67
C ILE A 120 -19.72 2.99 10.23
N HIS A 121 -18.58 3.68 10.28
CA HIS A 121 -18.51 5.08 10.71
C HIS A 121 -19.28 6.02 9.78
N TYR A 122 -19.26 5.80 8.45
CA TYR A 122 -20.10 6.53 7.49
C TYR A 122 -21.59 6.28 7.71
N GLY A 123 -22.04 5.01 7.78
CA GLY A 123 -23.46 4.71 7.98
C GLY A 123 -24.03 5.32 9.27
N PHE A 124 -23.21 5.37 10.31
CA PHE A 124 -23.53 6.05 11.57
C PHE A 124 -23.54 7.58 11.43
N LEU A 125 -22.53 8.20 10.80
CA LEU A 125 -22.50 9.65 10.59
C LEU A 125 -23.66 10.13 9.70
N ASN A 126 -23.98 9.40 8.62
CA ASN A 126 -25.12 9.69 7.75
C ASN A 126 -26.44 9.64 8.52
N SER A 127 -26.66 8.61 9.34
CA SER A 127 -27.88 8.48 10.17
C SER A 127 -28.07 9.66 11.13
N ILE A 128 -26.98 10.33 11.51
CA ILE A 128 -26.97 11.50 12.38
C ILE A 128 -27.14 12.79 11.57
N ALA A 129 -26.52 12.86 10.40
CA ALA A 129 -26.74 13.95 9.44
C ALA A 129 -28.22 14.03 9.02
N ASP A 130 -28.84 12.88 8.75
CA ASP A 130 -30.28 12.75 8.48
C ASP A 130 -31.10 13.28 9.66
N LYS A 131 -30.85 12.81 10.90
CA LYS A 131 -31.56 13.27 12.09
C LYS A 131 -31.40 14.79 12.33
N MET A 132 -30.23 15.36 12.04
CA MET A 132 -30.00 16.81 12.13
C MET A 132 -30.72 17.57 11.02
N GLY A 133 -30.91 16.94 9.85
CA GLY A 133 -31.70 17.48 8.73
C GLY A 133 -33.19 17.63 9.05
N ASP A 134 -33.74 16.81 9.94
CA ASP A 134 -35.14 16.91 10.39
C ASP A 134 -35.39 18.11 11.32
N SER A 135 -34.33 18.71 11.89
CA SER A 135 -34.46 19.89 12.75
C SER A 135 -34.73 21.16 11.94
N SER A 136 -35.61 22.03 12.44
CA SER A 136 -35.91 23.33 11.81
C SER A 136 -34.76 24.33 11.91
N ASP A 137 -33.85 24.12 12.87
CA ASP A 137 -32.60 24.86 13.01
C ASP A 137 -31.45 23.85 13.21
N ILE A 138 -30.57 23.79 12.22
CA ILE A 138 -29.41 22.90 12.18
C ILE A 138 -28.44 23.21 13.34
N LEU A 139 -28.35 24.46 13.81
CA LEU A 139 -27.47 24.88 14.90
C LEU A 139 -28.16 24.84 16.29
N SER A 140 -29.35 24.22 16.39
CA SER A 140 -30.09 24.08 17.64
C SER A 140 -29.31 23.38 18.76
N ASP A 141 -29.66 23.70 20.01
CA ASP A 141 -29.04 23.12 21.21
C ASP A 141 -29.13 21.57 21.22
N GLU A 142 -30.22 20.96 20.73
CA GLU A 142 -30.35 19.50 20.60
C GLU A 142 -29.27 18.93 19.67
N ASN A 143 -29.05 19.56 18.51
CA ASN A 143 -28.00 19.11 17.60
C ASN A 143 -26.63 19.29 18.26
N MET A 144 -26.35 20.45 18.84
CA MET A 144 -25.07 20.69 19.54
C MET A 144 -24.82 19.66 20.67
N GLU A 145 -25.83 19.30 21.45
CA GLU A 145 -25.73 18.27 22.50
C GLU A 145 -25.52 16.86 21.91
N LEU A 146 -26.23 16.48 20.85
CA LEU A 146 -26.01 15.22 20.13
C LEU A 146 -24.53 15.04 19.78
N LEU A 147 -23.83 16.13 19.52
CA LEU A 147 -22.50 16.09 18.97
C LEU A 147 -21.37 16.15 20.00
N VAL A 148 -21.63 16.78 21.15
CA VAL A 148 -20.86 16.55 22.37
C VAL A 148 -21.01 15.08 22.80
N SER A 149 -22.23 14.56 22.78
CA SER A 149 -22.51 13.15 23.05
C SER A 149 -21.77 12.21 22.10
N LEU A 150 -21.65 12.58 20.82
CA LEU A 150 -20.89 11.81 19.84
C LEU A 150 -19.39 11.82 20.12
N ALA A 151 -18.79 12.98 20.44
CA ALA A 151 -17.39 13.06 20.84
C ALA A 151 -17.09 12.22 22.10
N ALA A 152 -18.06 12.14 23.02
CA ALA A 152 -17.91 11.43 24.30
C ALA A 152 -18.14 9.92 24.20
N ASN A 153 -19.10 9.46 23.39
CA ASN A 153 -19.57 8.07 23.37
C ASN A 153 -19.06 7.24 22.20
N THR A 154 -18.25 7.83 21.31
CA THR A 154 -17.72 7.13 20.13
C THR A 154 -16.22 7.33 20.02
N ASP A 155 -15.60 6.65 19.06
CA ASP A 155 -14.16 6.74 18.90
C ASP A 155 -13.68 8.11 18.39
N PHE A 156 -14.54 8.98 17.84
CA PHE A 156 -14.04 10.21 17.24
C PHE A 156 -13.86 11.37 18.25
N GLU A 157 -12.72 12.05 18.09
CA GLU A 157 -12.04 12.94 19.03
C GLU A 157 -12.58 14.37 19.09
N ARG A 158 -13.15 14.86 17.97
CA ARG A 158 -13.74 16.20 17.80
C ARG A 158 -14.90 16.13 16.84
N THR A 159 -15.88 17.02 16.98
CA THR A 159 -17.04 17.15 16.10
C THR A 159 -17.17 18.63 15.64
N ALA A 160 -17.61 18.98 14.40
CA ALA A 160 -17.55 20.39 13.85
C ALA A 160 -18.64 20.89 12.82
N LEU A 161 -19.73 21.64 13.14
CA LEU A 161 -20.92 21.96 12.27
C LEU A 161 -20.45 23.04 11.36
N ILE A 162 -20.16 22.67 10.12
CA ILE A 162 -19.71 23.63 9.14
C ILE A 162 -20.93 24.17 8.40
N GLU A 163 -21.13 25.48 8.47
CA GLU A 163 -22.11 26.21 7.66
C GLU A 163 -21.65 26.34 6.21
N ALA A 164 -22.54 26.77 5.32
CA ALA A 164 -22.25 26.90 3.89
C ALA A 164 -21.18 27.97 3.56
N ASP A 165 -20.91 28.90 4.48
CA ASP A 165 -19.82 29.89 4.41
C ASP A 165 -18.45 29.33 4.90
N GLY A 166 -18.44 28.09 5.39
CA GLY A 166 -17.28 27.44 5.99
C GLY A 166 -17.07 27.71 7.48
N THR A 167 -17.98 28.37 8.19
CA THR A 167 -17.89 28.58 9.64
C THR A 167 -18.23 27.29 10.39
N ALA A 168 -17.28 26.78 11.17
CA ALA A 168 -17.36 25.48 11.85
C ALA A 168 -17.46 25.65 13.38
N TYR A 169 -18.56 25.17 13.97
CA TYR A 169 -18.82 25.13 15.42
C TYR A 169 -18.45 23.76 15.98
N TYR A 170 -17.55 23.66 16.96
CA TYR A 170 -17.04 22.38 17.46
C TYR A 170 -17.71 21.92 18.78
N ASP A 171 -17.60 20.62 19.11
CA ASP A 171 -18.05 20.02 20.38
C ASP A 171 -17.57 20.80 21.61
N ASN A 172 -16.33 21.28 21.56
CA ASN A 172 -15.70 22.02 22.65
C ASN A 172 -16.04 23.52 22.63
N GLY A 173 -17.02 23.95 21.84
CA GLY A 173 -17.42 25.35 21.67
C GLY A 173 -16.45 26.21 20.86
N ALA A 174 -15.37 25.64 20.30
CA ALA A 174 -14.48 26.40 19.42
C ALA A 174 -15.20 26.74 18.11
N ILE A 175 -14.88 27.91 17.53
CA ILE A 175 -15.35 28.32 16.20
C ILE A 175 -14.13 28.58 15.31
N LYS A 176 -14.13 28.01 14.10
CA LYS A 176 -13.07 28.21 13.09
C LYS A 176 -13.69 28.32 11.70
N ASN A 177 -13.16 29.17 10.83
CA ASN A 177 -13.51 29.10 9.40
C ASN A 177 -12.62 28.08 8.68
N VAL A 178 -13.24 27.21 7.89
CA VAL A 178 -12.58 26.17 7.10
C VAL A 178 -12.90 26.24 5.60
N SER A 179 -13.48 27.35 5.12
CA SER A 179 -13.92 27.54 3.73
C SER A 179 -12.86 27.17 2.68
N GLN A 180 -11.58 27.37 3.01
CA GLN A 180 -10.43 27.09 2.14
C GLN A 180 -9.90 25.65 2.24
N ARG A 181 -10.46 24.81 3.13
CA ARG A 181 -10.00 23.43 3.32
C ARG A 181 -10.57 22.52 2.23
N LYS A 182 -9.71 21.70 1.64
CA LYS A 182 -10.06 20.73 0.59
C LYS A 182 -11.26 19.83 0.97
N TYR A 183 -11.30 19.29 2.19
CA TYR A 183 -12.39 18.42 2.63
C TYR A 183 -13.75 19.11 2.65
N PHE A 184 -13.81 20.40 3.01
CA PHE A 184 -15.05 21.18 2.97
C PHE A 184 -15.48 21.43 1.52
N LEU A 185 -14.55 21.87 0.67
CA LEU A 185 -14.81 22.08 -0.76
C LEU A 185 -15.20 20.80 -1.52
N GLU A 186 -14.82 19.62 -1.01
CA GLU A 186 -15.23 18.33 -1.55
C GLU A 186 -16.58 17.87 -1.00
N ALA A 187 -16.85 18.03 0.31
CA ALA A 187 -18.16 17.74 0.92
C ALA A 187 -19.29 18.63 0.35
N MET A 188 -19.00 19.91 0.06
CA MET A 188 -19.92 20.85 -0.60
C MET A 188 -20.34 20.44 -2.02
N LYS A 189 -19.76 19.37 -2.59
CA LYS A 189 -20.23 18.75 -3.85
C LYS A 189 -21.40 17.77 -3.62
N GLY A 190 -21.91 17.65 -2.40
CA GLY A 190 -23.06 16.81 -2.06
C GLY A 190 -22.73 15.32 -1.92
N GLN A 191 -21.51 14.98 -1.50
CA GLN A 191 -21.08 13.60 -1.28
C GLN A 191 -20.32 13.47 0.04
N ALA A 192 -20.44 12.32 0.68
CA ALA A 192 -19.62 11.95 1.82
C ALA A 192 -18.14 11.85 1.40
N THR A 193 -17.22 12.42 2.19
CA THR A 193 -15.79 12.50 1.85
C THR A 193 -14.87 12.16 3.01
N LEU A 194 -13.67 11.69 2.68
CA LEU A 194 -12.59 11.37 3.61
C LEU A 194 -11.36 12.17 3.22
N SER A 195 -10.81 12.96 4.13
CA SER A 195 -9.63 13.76 3.83
C SER A 195 -8.34 12.93 3.77
N ASP A 196 -7.34 13.43 3.05
CA ASP A 196 -5.95 13.10 3.34
C ASP A 196 -5.60 13.51 4.80
N PRO A 197 -4.65 12.86 5.48
CA PRO A 197 -4.20 13.30 6.81
C PRO A 197 -3.69 14.75 6.76
N LEU A 198 -4.18 15.59 7.68
CA LEU A 198 -3.90 17.02 7.72
C LEU A 198 -3.85 17.55 9.16
N ASP A 199 -3.12 18.63 9.38
CA ASP A 199 -3.00 19.24 10.70
C ASP A 199 -4.25 20.06 11.05
N SER A 200 -4.79 19.82 12.24
CA SER A 200 -6.04 20.40 12.72
C SER A 200 -5.95 21.90 13.00
N SER A 201 -7.01 22.63 12.67
CA SER A 201 -7.18 24.06 12.97
C SER A 201 -7.43 24.38 14.46
N ILE A 202 -7.53 23.37 15.33
CA ILE A 202 -7.68 23.53 16.78
C ILE A 202 -6.32 23.56 17.48
N ASP A 203 -5.53 22.49 17.33
CA ASP A 203 -4.36 22.16 18.16
C ASP A 203 -3.13 21.70 17.35
N GLN A 204 -3.21 21.74 16.01
CA GLN A 204 -2.16 21.28 15.07
C GLN A 204 -1.88 19.76 15.08
N GLU A 205 -2.70 18.92 15.71
CA GLU A 205 -2.52 17.47 15.59
C GLU A 205 -2.99 16.96 14.23
N THR A 206 -2.23 16.02 13.65
CA THR A 206 -2.52 15.41 12.35
C THR A 206 -3.71 14.44 12.44
N ARG A 207 -4.78 14.72 11.71
CA ARG A 207 -6.04 13.97 11.73
C ARG A 207 -6.59 13.71 10.32
N VAL A 208 -7.51 12.75 10.23
CA VAL A 208 -8.29 12.44 9.01
C VAL A 208 -9.73 12.85 9.26
N ILE A 209 -10.27 13.72 8.41
CA ILE A 209 -11.61 14.28 8.57
C ILE A 209 -12.61 13.42 7.78
N LEU A 210 -13.68 12.98 8.45
CA LEU A 210 -14.84 12.34 7.85
C LEU A 210 -15.94 13.40 7.69
N CYS A 211 -16.43 13.60 6.48
CA CYS A 211 -17.42 14.62 6.16
C CYS A 211 -18.66 14.03 5.51
N ASP A 212 -19.85 14.43 5.95
CA ASP A 212 -21.13 14.09 5.34
C ASP A 212 -22.01 15.35 5.21
N PRO A 213 -22.68 15.62 4.07
CA PRO A 213 -23.62 16.73 3.95
C PRO A 213 -24.85 16.55 4.84
N VAL A 214 -25.20 17.60 5.58
CA VAL A 214 -26.47 17.73 6.31
C VAL A 214 -27.41 18.54 5.43
N CYS A 215 -28.47 17.91 4.91
CA CYS A 215 -29.52 18.56 4.14
C CYS A 215 -30.76 18.74 5.04
N SER A 216 -31.30 19.95 5.14
CA SER A 216 -32.56 20.14 5.88
C SER A 216 -33.73 19.60 5.07
N CYS A 217 -34.59 18.79 5.70
CA CYS A 217 -35.80 18.22 5.13
C CYS A 217 -37.00 19.19 5.18
N THR A 218 -36.78 20.48 4.89
CA THR A 218 -37.86 21.45 4.69
C THR A 218 -38.50 21.28 3.31
N LEU A 219 -39.70 20.68 3.30
CA LEU A 219 -40.65 20.66 2.18
C LEU A 219 -41.24 22.05 1.88
#